data_AF-A0A6J6UZZ8-F1
#
_entry.id   AF-A0A6J6UZZ8-F1
#
_cell.length_a   1.000
_cell.length_b   1.000
_cell.length_c   1.000
_cell.angle_alpha   90.00
_cell.angle_beta   90.00
_cell.angle_gamma   90.00
#
_symmetry.space_group_name_H-M   'P 1'
#
loop_
_entity.id
_entity.type
_entity.pdbx_description
1 polymer ?
#
loop_
_entity_poly.entity_id
_entity_poly.type
_entity_poly.pdbx_seq_one_letter_code
_entity_poly.pdbx_strand_id
1 'polypeptide(L)'
;MSGPLGRPAGPGPLGSPGRPVTCPCGSGASYDACCGPLLAGAQLAATPLELMRSRYTAFAVGGREGLDHLFRTWHPRTRPPRLVEDGLDTDRTWTRLDVLGHGADWVEFDAHYARPDGTVGVQHEHSLFAQRAGRWTYLEAAPGDR
;
A
#
# COMPACT_ATOMS: atom_id res chain seq x y z
N MET A 1 13.50 2.86 -50.56
CA MET A 1 13.25 2.31 -49.20
C MET A 1 13.81 3.30 -48.20
N SER A 2 12.97 4.17 -47.62
CA SER A 2 13.42 5.15 -46.61
C SER A 2 12.26 5.48 -45.64
N GLY A 3 12.39 4.99 -44.40
CA GLY A 3 11.79 5.53 -43.15
C GLY A 3 10.27 5.42 -42.95
N PRO A 4 9.82 5.15 -41.72
CA PRO A 4 9.86 6.23 -40.74
C PRO A 4 10.72 5.92 -39.51
N LEU A 5 11.41 6.96 -39.05
CA LEU A 5 12.14 6.98 -37.79
C LEU A 5 11.12 6.86 -36.64
N GLY A 6 11.30 5.84 -35.80
CA GLY A 6 10.57 5.70 -34.54
C GLY A 6 10.80 6.91 -33.65
N ARG A 7 9.72 7.46 -33.09
CA ARG A 7 9.79 8.56 -32.12
C ARG A 7 10.53 8.06 -30.87
N PRO A 8 11.48 8.83 -30.31
CA PRO A 8 12.01 8.50 -28.99
C PRO A 8 10.89 8.63 -27.95
N ALA A 9 10.79 7.64 -27.06
CA ALA A 9 9.96 7.74 -25.87
C ALA A 9 10.45 8.95 -25.07
N GLY A 10 9.56 9.93 -24.84
CA GLY A 10 9.87 11.09 -24.01
C GLY A 10 10.17 10.67 -22.56
N PRO A 11 10.83 11.52 -21.78
CA PRO A 11 11.02 11.27 -20.36
C PRO A 11 9.65 11.06 -19.72
N GLY A 12 9.48 9.95 -18.99
CA GLY A 12 8.29 9.70 -18.17
C GLY A 12 8.06 10.87 -17.21
N PRO A 13 6.82 11.06 -16.71
CA PRO A 13 6.50 12.20 -15.88
C PRO A 13 7.45 12.25 -14.68
N LEU A 14 8.11 13.40 -14.53
CA LEU A 14 8.89 13.72 -13.35
C LEU A 14 7.92 13.67 -12.16
N GLY A 15 8.10 12.68 -11.28
CA GLY A 15 7.29 12.50 -10.09
C GLY A 15 7.16 13.82 -9.31
N SER A 16 5.97 14.07 -8.77
CA SER A 16 5.77 15.25 -7.91
C SER A 16 6.76 15.23 -6.73
N PRO A 17 7.30 16.38 -6.30
CA PRO A 17 8.23 16.44 -5.18
C PRO A 17 7.61 15.77 -3.95
N GLY A 18 8.32 14.79 -3.37
CA GLY A 18 7.88 14.02 -2.21
C GLY A 18 7.30 12.64 -2.51
N ARG A 19 7.16 12.23 -3.78
CA ARG A 19 6.72 10.86 -4.13
C ARG A 19 7.91 9.96 -4.50
N PRO A 20 7.93 8.69 -4.04
CA PRO A 20 9.00 7.77 -4.38
C PRO A 20 8.93 7.41 -5.87
N VAL A 21 10.08 7.30 -6.53
CA VAL A 21 10.15 6.93 -7.96
C VAL A 21 9.68 5.49 -8.16
N THR A 22 10.15 4.58 -7.32
CA THR A 22 9.74 3.17 -7.28
C THR A 22 8.66 2.97 -6.23
N CYS A 23 7.68 2.11 -6.52
CA CYS A 23 6.62 1.83 -5.58
C CYS A 23 7.16 1.09 -4.33
N PRO A 24 6.89 1.57 -3.10
CA PRO A 24 7.34 0.92 -1.87
C PRO A 24 6.82 -0.52 -1.68
N CYS A 25 5.70 -0.89 -2.31
CA CYS A 25 5.07 -2.20 -2.12
C CYS A 25 5.86 -3.41 -2.67
N GLY A 26 7.06 -3.20 -3.20
CA GLY A 26 7.93 -4.29 -3.68
C GLY A 26 7.52 -4.87 -5.04
N SER A 27 6.59 -4.24 -5.76
CA SER A 27 6.16 -4.71 -7.10
C SER A 27 7.20 -4.49 -8.21
N GLY A 28 8.21 -3.65 -7.97
CA GLY A 28 9.21 -3.26 -8.96
C GLY A 28 8.74 -2.20 -9.97
N ALA A 29 7.44 -1.87 -9.99
CA ALA A 29 6.90 -0.81 -10.84
C ALA A 29 7.15 0.60 -10.24
N SER A 30 6.99 1.64 -11.07
CA SER A 30 7.00 3.01 -10.57
C SER A 30 5.78 3.27 -9.67
N TYR A 31 5.90 4.23 -8.76
CA TYR A 31 4.79 4.59 -7.87
C TYR A 31 3.53 4.97 -8.65
N ASP A 32 3.66 5.82 -9.67
CA ASP A 32 2.53 6.32 -10.48
C ASP A 32 1.87 5.25 -11.35
N ALA A 33 2.58 4.17 -11.69
CA ALA A 33 2.04 3.02 -12.43
C ALA A 33 1.55 1.88 -11.52
N CYS A 34 1.64 2.04 -10.19
CA CYS A 34 1.30 1.01 -9.22
C CYS A 34 0.32 1.55 -8.17
N CYS A 35 0.81 1.94 -6.99
CA CYS A 35 -0.06 2.33 -5.88
C CYS A 35 -0.53 3.78 -5.95
N GLY A 36 0.12 4.65 -6.73
CA GLY A 36 -0.22 6.07 -6.83
C GLY A 36 -1.69 6.34 -7.18
N PRO A 37 -2.26 5.74 -8.24
CA PRO A 37 -3.66 5.91 -8.58
C PRO A 37 -4.64 5.39 -7.52
N LEU A 38 -4.26 4.36 -6.75
CA LEU A 38 -5.05 3.80 -5.66
C LEU A 38 -5.08 4.76 -4.46
N LEU A 39 -3.92 5.28 -4.05
CA LEU A 39 -3.79 6.27 -2.97
C LEU A 39 -4.55 7.56 -3.28
N ALA A 40 -4.47 8.01 -4.53
CA ALA A 40 -5.20 9.17 -5.03
C ALA A 40 -6.72 8.93 -5.16
N GLY A 41 -7.19 7.68 -5.06
CA GLY A 41 -8.59 7.30 -5.26
C GLY A 41 -9.06 7.36 -6.72
N ALA A 42 -8.12 7.50 -7.68
CA ALA A 42 -8.40 7.50 -9.11
C ALA A 42 -8.71 6.08 -9.65
N GLN A 43 -8.21 5.06 -8.97
CA GLN A 43 -8.51 3.65 -9.25
C GLN A 43 -8.92 2.92 -7.98
N LEU A 44 -9.62 1.80 -8.15
CA LEU A 44 -9.96 0.88 -7.08
C LEU A 44 -9.12 -0.37 -7.22
N ALA A 45 -8.72 -0.94 -6.09
CA ALA A 45 -8.05 -2.22 -6.08
C ALA A 45 -9.01 -3.28 -6.66
N ALA A 46 -8.52 -4.07 -7.60
CA ALA A 46 -9.23 -5.19 -8.20
C ALA A 46 -9.14 -6.44 -7.31
N THR A 47 -8.10 -6.54 -6.48
CA THR A 47 -7.82 -7.73 -5.64
C THR A 47 -7.46 -7.36 -4.19
N PRO A 48 -7.59 -8.29 -3.24
CA PRO A 48 -7.10 -8.10 -1.87
C PRO A 48 -5.60 -7.79 -1.82
N LEU A 49 -4.80 -8.48 -2.65
CA LEU A 49 -3.35 -8.27 -2.73
C LEU A 49 -3.01 -6.84 -3.18
N GLU A 50 -3.70 -6.35 -4.21
CA GLU A 50 -3.50 -4.97 -4.67
C GLU A 50 -3.91 -3.95 -3.60
N LEU A 51 -5.01 -4.21 -2.89
CA LEU A 51 -5.43 -3.37 -1.78
C LEU A 51 -4.37 -3.36 -0.67
N MET A 52 -3.91 -4.53 -0.24
CA MET A 52 -2.89 -4.69 0.78
C MET A 52 -1.61 -3.93 0.40
N ARG A 53 -1.12 -4.08 -0.84
CA ARG A 53 0.08 -3.38 -1.33
C ARG A 53 -0.07 -1.86 -1.30
N SER A 54 -1.26 -1.37 -1.68
CA SER A 54 -1.56 0.06 -1.62
C SER A 54 -1.65 0.56 -0.17
N ARG A 55 -2.20 -0.23 0.75
CA ARG A 55 -2.22 0.11 2.18
C ARG A 55 -0.82 0.17 2.77
N TYR A 56 0.04 -0.81 2.49
CA TYR A 56 1.45 -0.76 2.87
C TYR A 56 2.13 0.52 2.32
N THR A 57 1.89 0.83 1.04
CA THR A 57 2.46 2.04 0.43
C THR A 57 2.00 3.30 1.15
N ALA A 58 0.72 3.37 1.53
CA ALA A 58 0.18 4.50 2.30
C ALA A 58 0.84 4.67 3.67
N PHE A 59 1.19 3.58 4.35
CA PHE A 59 2.01 3.65 5.56
C PHE A 59 3.44 4.12 5.26
N ALA A 60 4.07 3.60 4.21
CA ALA A 60 5.44 3.94 3.83
C ALA A 60 5.63 5.40 3.41
N VAL A 61 4.70 5.97 2.63
CA VAL A 61 4.78 7.37 2.21
C VAL A 61 4.23 8.33 3.27
N GLY A 62 3.36 7.84 4.16
CA GLY A 62 2.70 8.64 5.18
C GLY A 62 1.88 9.81 4.59
N GLY A 63 1.80 10.90 5.36
CA GLY A 63 1.11 12.12 4.95
C GLY A 63 -0.41 11.98 4.85
N ARG A 64 -1.08 13.08 4.47
CA ARG A 64 -2.54 13.15 4.41
C ARG A 64 -3.13 12.16 3.41
N GLU A 65 -2.55 12.05 2.22
CA GLU A 65 -3.03 11.13 1.18
C GLU A 65 -2.99 9.67 1.63
N GLY A 66 -1.90 9.26 2.29
CA GLY A 66 -1.77 7.92 2.86
C GLY A 66 -2.81 7.67 3.95
N LEU A 67 -2.96 8.60 4.90
CA LEU A 67 -3.97 8.50 5.97
C LEU A 67 -5.40 8.42 5.42
N ASP A 68 -5.74 9.25 4.43
CA ASP A 68 -7.06 9.23 3.81
C ASP A 68 -7.30 7.90 3.07
N HIS A 69 -6.28 7.36 2.39
CA HIS A 69 -6.36 6.05 1.75
C HIS A 69 -6.60 4.94 2.76
N LEU A 70 -5.86 4.93 3.86
CA LEU A 70 -6.03 3.96 4.95
C LEU A 70 -7.44 4.03 5.52
N PHE A 71 -7.98 5.24 5.73
CA PHE A 71 -9.32 5.45 6.25
C PHE A 71 -10.41 4.96 5.29
N ARG A 72 -10.32 5.30 4.00
CA ARG A 72 -11.32 4.92 2.98
C ARG A 72 -11.31 3.43 2.67
N THR A 73 -10.17 2.78 2.84
CA THR A 73 -9.99 1.35 2.55
C THR A 73 -10.13 0.44 3.77
N TRP A 74 -10.38 0.99 4.96
CA TRP A 74 -10.68 0.19 6.14
C TRP A 74 -12.18 -0.08 6.23
N HIS A 75 -12.53 -1.33 6.53
CA HIS A 75 -13.92 -1.74 6.65
C HIS A 75 -14.60 -1.00 7.81
N PRO A 76 -15.80 -0.39 7.62
CA PRO A 76 -16.44 0.44 8.63
C PRO A 76 -16.75 -0.25 9.97
N ARG A 77 -16.91 -1.59 9.97
CA ARG A 77 -17.18 -2.38 11.19
C ARG A 77 -16.00 -2.40 12.17
N THR A 78 -14.78 -2.31 11.65
CA THR A 78 -13.53 -2.57 12.39
C THR A 78 -12.58 -1.38 12.33
N ARG A 79 -12.95 -0.33 11.61
CA ARG A 79 -12.15 0.90 11.50
C ARG A 79 -12.19 1.67 12.81
N PRO A 80 -11.03 2.02 13.39
CA PRO A 80 -10.97 2.91 14.55
C PRO A 80 -11.59 4.29 14.24
N PRO A 81 -12.27 4.94 15.20
CA PRO A 81 -12.84 6.27 14.97
C PRO A 81 -11.77 7.34 14.67
N ARG A 82 -10.55 7.19 15.20
CA ARG A 82 -9.40 8.06 14.94
C ARG A 82 -8.13 7.23 14.71
N LEU A 83 -7.64 7.16 13.48
CA LEU A 83 -6.54 6.24 13.13
C LEU A 83 -5.26 6.48 13.94
N VAL A 84 -4.78 7.72 14.04
CA VAL A 84 -3.50 8.04 14.70
C VAL A 84 -3.63 7.91 16.21
N GLU A 85 -4.66 8.52 16.77
CA GLU A 85 -4.90 8.53 18.21
C GLU A 85 -5.25 7.15 18.77
N ASP A 86 -5.86 6.27 17.96
CA ASP A 86 -6.29 4.94 18.38
C ASP A 86 -5.30 3.83 17.98
N GLY A 87 -4.06 4.15 17.63
CA GLY A 87 -2.96 3.17 17.59
C GLY A 87 -2.23 2.98 16.27
N LEU A 88 -2.42 3.84 15.26
CA LEU A 88 -1.55 3.85 14.09
C LEU A 88 -0.17 4.41 14.48
N ASP A 89 0.81 3.51 14.58
CA ASP A 89 2.21 3.84 14.93
C ASP A 89 2.88 4.59 13.77
N THR A 90 3.05 5.91 13.95
CA THR A 90 3.68 6.80 12.98
C THR A 90 5.20 6.87 13.10
N ASP A 91 5.79 6.24 14.12
CA ASP A 91 7.23 6.27 14.36
C ASP A 91 7.97 5.21 13.53
N ARG A 92 7.24 4.32 12.85
CA ARG A 92 7.82 3.30 11.98
C ARG A 92 8.07 3.87 10.58
N THR A 93 9.34 3.82 10.17
CA THR A 93 9.69 3.92 8.76
C THR A 93 9.60 2.54 8.13
N TRP A 94 8.64 2.34 7.23
CA TRP A 94 8.46 1.07 6.53
C TRP A 94 9.47 0.94 5.38
N THR A 95 10.23 -0.16 5.36
CA THR A 95 11.41 -0.31 4.50
C THR A 95 11.26 -1.40 3.44
N ARG A 96 10.51 -2.47 3.72
CA ARG A 96 10.25 -3.55 2.77
C ARG A 96 8.94 -4.26 3.06
N LEU A 97 8.29 -4.73 2.00
CA LEU A 97 7.15 -5.63 2.05
C LEU A 97 7.49 -6.96 1.39
N ASP A 98 7.37 -8.05 2.13
CA ASP A 98 7.51 -9.42 1.63
C ASP A 98 6.13 -10.10 1.71
N VAL A 99 5.52 -10.40 0.56
CA VAL A 99 4.23 -11.11 0.49
C VAL A 99 4.50 -12.62 0.54
N LEU A 100 3.95 -13.30 1.55
CA LEU A 100 4.16 -14.72 1.82
C LEU A 100 3.10 -15.60 1.15
N GLY A 101 1.86 -15.10 1.09
CA GLY A 101 0.73 -15.80 0.46
C GLY A 101 -0.48 -14.88 0.28
N HIS A 102 -1.40 -15.28 -0.59
CA HIS A 102 -2.69 -14.60 -0.72
C HIS A 102 -3.77 -15.53 -1.28
N GLY A 103 -5.03 -15.23 -0.97
CA GLY A 103 -6.20 -15.93 -1.47
C GLY A 103 -7.26 -14.99 -2.02
N ALA A 104 -8.51 -15.47 -2.04
CA ALA A 104 -9.65 -14.73 -2.56
C ALA A 104 -9.98 -13.49 -1.72
N ASP A 105 -9.72 -13.55 -0.42
CA ASP A 105 -10.11 -12.57 0.59
C ASP A 105 -9.05 -12.38 1.69
N TRP A 106 -7.84 -12.89 1.51
CA TRP A 106 -6.77 -12.79 2.51
C TRP A 106 -5.39 -12.55 1.87
N VAL A 107 -4.48 -11.96 2.66
CA VAL A 107 -3.06 -11.77 2.30
C VAL A 107 -2.20 -11.95 3.55
N GLU A 108 -1.15 -12.75 3.45
CA GLU A 108 -0.15 -12.96 4.50
C GLU A 108 1.19 -12.35 4.08
N PHE A 109 1.85 -11.65 5.00
CA PHE A 109 3.04 -10.86 4.68
C PHE A 109 3.90 -10.52 5.90
N ASP A 110 5.13 -10.16 5.58
CA ASP A 110 6.08 -9.51 6.48
C ASP A 110 6.32 -8.06 6.04
N ALA A 111 6.01 -7.10 6.92
CA ALA A 111 6.29 -5.68 6.73
C ALA A 111 7.47 -5.27 7.61
N HIS A 112 8.59 -4.94 6.98
CA HIS A 112 9.84 -4.55 7.64
C HIS A 112 9.82 -3.07 7.95
N TYR A 113 10.32 -2.69 9.13
CA TYR A 113 10.39 -1.31 9.55
C TYR A 113 11.67 -1.00 10.32
N ALA A 114 12.00 0.28 10.36
CA ALA A 114 13.00 0.88 11.22
C ALA A 114 12.37 1.98 12.08
N ARG A 115 12.91 2.20 13.28
CA ARG A 115 12.50 3.25 14.22
C ARG A 115 13.62 4.30 14.40
N PRO A 116 13.30 5.51 14.88
CA PRO A 116 14.30 6.57 15.11
C PRO A 116 15.40 6.21 16.12
N ASP A 117 15.12 5.28 17.03
CA ASP A 117 16.08 4.74 18.00
C ASP A 117 17.08 3.73 17.39
N GLY A 118 16.97 3.45 16.09
CA GLY A 118 17.79 2.48 15.36
C GLY A 118 17.24 1.05 15.41
N THR A 119 16.15 0.79 16.13
CA THR A 119 15.51 -0.53 16.17
C THR A 119 14.97 -0.89 14.80
N VAL A 120 15.29 -2.09 14.32
CA VAL A 120 14.69 -2.71 13.12
C VAL A 120 13.81 -3.87 13.53
N GLY A 121 12.72 -4.08 12.80
CA GLY A 121 11.78 -5.14 13.12
C GLY A 121 10.93 -5.56 11.93
N VAL A 122 10.17 -6.63 12.15
CA VAL A 122 9.24 -7.21 11.18
C VAL A 122 7.88 -7.29 11.83
N GLN A 123 6.85 -6.83 11.13
CA GLN A 123 5.46 -7.12 11.44
C GLN A 123 4.99 -8.23 10.51
N HIS A 124 4.82 -9.42 11.06
CA HIS A 124 4.13 -10.51 10.39
C HIS A 124 2.62 -10.35 10.58
N GLU A 125 1.84 -10.41 9.50
CA GLU A 125 0.39 -10.33 9.54
C GLU A 125 -0.27 -11.22 8.49
N HIS A 126 -1.35 -11.87 8.89
CA HIS A 126 -2.34 -12.49 7.99
C HIS A 126 -3.60 -11.61 8.01
N SER A 127 -3.81 -10.80 6.97
CA SER A 127 -4.93 -9.87 6.89
C SER A 127 -6.10 -10.45 6.11
N LEU A 128 -7.32 -10.20 6.61
CA LEU A 128 -8.58 -10.48 5.93
C LEU A 128 -9.15 -9.23 5.26
N PHE A 129 -9.81 -9.43 4.13
CA PHE A 129 -10.39 -8.39 3.30
C PHE A 129 -11.84 -8.74 2.96
N ALA A 130 -12.69 -7.73 2.86
CA ALA A 130 -14.08 -7.90 2.45
C ALA A 130 -14.41 -6.98 1.29
N GLN A 131 -15.19 -7.49 0.33
CA GLN A 131 -15.73 -6.68 -0.75
C GLN A 131 -17.08 -6.08 -0.34
N ARG A 132 -17.24 -4.76 -0.46
CA ARG A 132 -18.51 -4.06 -0.23
C ARG A 132 -18.80 -3.09 -1.36
N ALA A 133 -19.99 -3.20 -1.96
CA ALA A 133 -20.40 -2.40 -3.11
C ALA A 133 -19.31 -2.35 -4.21
N GLY A 134 -18.73 -3.52 -4.52
CA GLY A 134 -17.67 -3.66 -5.52
C GLY A 134 -16.28 -3.15 -5.11
N ARG A 135 -16.07 -2.77 -3.84
CA ARG A 135 -14.81 -2.23 -3.32
C ARG A 135 -14.20 -3.15 -2.27
N TRP A 136 -12.94 -3.50 -2.43
CA TRP A 136 -12.20 -4.18 -1.38
C TRP A 136 -11.96 -3.24 -0.19
N THR A 137 -12.04 -3.79 1.01
CA THR A 137 -11.72 -3.12 2.27
C THR A 137 -10.93 -4.06 3.18
N TYR A 138 -9.94 -3.54 3.89
CA TYR A 138 -9.27 -4.26 4.98
C TYR A 138 -10.26 -4.48 6.10
N LEU A 139 -10.50 -5.74 6.46
CA LEU A 139 -11.43 -6.12 7.50
C LEU A 139 -10.73 -6.13 8.85
N GLU A 140 -9.82 -7.08 9.05
CA GLU A 140 -9.10 -7.27 10.30
C GLU A 140 -7.90 -8.18 10.06
N ALA A 141 -6.95 -8.17 11.00
CA ALA A 141 -5.98 -9.25 11.07
C ALA A 141 -6.70 -10.54 11.50
N ALA A 142 -6.40 -11.64 10.84
CA ALA A 142 -6.82 -12.95 11.30
C ALA A 142 -6.27 -13.20 12.71
N PRO A 143 -7.03 -13.86 13.60
CA PRO A 143 -6.47 -14.33 14.87
C PRO A 143 -5.22 -15.17 14.57
N GLY A 144 -4.09 -14.81 15.18
CA GLY A 144 -2.88 -15.62 15.02
C GLY A 144 -3.11 -17.02 15.59
N ASP A 145 -2.69 -18.04 14.84
CA ASP A 145 -2.55 -19.40 15.36
C ASP A 145 -1.46 -19.34 16.45
N ARG A 146 -1.89 -19.27 17.72
CA ARG A 146 -0.98 -19.31 18.87
C ARG A 146 -0.45 -20.71 19.11
#